data_AF-A0A6P2BLY6-F1
#
_entry.id   AF-A0A6P2BLY6-F1
#
_cell.length_a   1.000
_cell.length_b   1.000
_cell.length_c   1.000
_cell.angle_alpha   90.00
_cell.angle_beta   90.00
_cell.angle_gamma   90.00
#
_symmetry.space_group_name_H-M   'P 1'
#
loop_
_entity.id
_entity.type
_entity.pdbx_description
1 polymer ?
#
loop_
_entity_poly.entity_id
_entity_poly.type
_entity_poly.pdbx_seq_one_letter_code
_entity_poly.pdbx_strand_id
1 'polypeptide(L)'
;MCMRYTPFLLAGLLVAMGADGGPSATCHEHPDYAESAMLSAISIDGRQELALRMARHPNRGTGTLWMHLAIDEVVYSTVVEQIPLQDDATCVSAGGPWSEFRLHEAVLRRDVESQQALEAVAIGLEANLKAMASRHPEPGRGDHPVTLSLEFRPDGREFRVHDGTRREAYGEVRGVVTTPEQTWELTLPANWHEQTGRRPGFAPSFTYLNLQNDETALLAIKYAQGVVGYLIDGDGQRSVTGLEIDPEGSETRQFRIEAEGGDDITGSASVTQRWSVPIEGKRRPGSGVVADSSIGTLAGSLNDWEAPSNGAEAAESATPAERFLRALASHCGHAYPGALAIEPEGDPMLSGEELLLAHFRDCVGDEVRIPFHIEAEAPGGWDSSRTWYVMRTDSGLELRHDHRLADGSEDSRTWYGGFTETEGTAMRQDFVSPERTMAAGVPVGWRIEIEPGVAYRYGTTYEGEYDWMVAFDLTEPYDGSIPDAWGHTSPPSRIPGPP
;
A
#
# COMPACT_ATOMS: atom_id res chain seq x y z
N MET A 1 1.81 -42.03 -34.90
CA MET A 1 2.43 -42.42 -33.62
C MET A 1 2.14 -41.27 -32.66
N CYS A 2 0.95 -41.30 -32.05
CA CYS A 2 0.47 -40.24 -31.16
C CYS A 2 1.01 -40.50 -29.76
N MET A 3 1.79 -39.57 -29.22
CA MET A 3 2.12 -39.54 -27.80
C MET A 3 1.07 -38.65 -27.13
N ARG A 4 0.18 -39.28 -26.35
CA ARG A 4 -0.86 -38.59 -25.57
C ARG A 4 -0.19 -37.88 -24.39
N TYR A 5 -0.47 -36.59 -24.25
CA TYR A 5 -0.25 -35.84 -23.02
C TYR A 5 -1.11 -36.43 -21.91
N THR A 6 -0.49 -36.74 -20.77
CA THR A 6 -1.18 -37.16 -19.55
C THR A 6 -1.31 -35.95 -18.63
N PRO A 7 -2.52 -35.49 -18.27
CA PRO A 7 -2.68 -34.44 -17.27
C PRO A 7 -2.28 -34.98 -15.89
N PHE A 8 -1.49 -34.21 -15.15
CA PHE A 8 -1.14 -34.50 -13.76
C PHE A 8 -2.38 -34.31 -12.87
N LEU A 9 -3.01 -35.43 -12.49
CA LEU A 9 -4.02 -35.51 -11.45
C LEU A 9 -3.41 -36.34 -10.31
N LEU A 10 -2.78 -35.70 -9.33
CA LEU A 10 -2.50 -36.33 -8.05
C LEU A 10 -3.70 -36.14 -7.12
N ALA A 11 -4.64 -37.07 -7.20
CA ALA A 11 -5.62 -37.30 -6.14
C ALA A 11 -4.90 -38.04 -4.98
N GLY A 12 -4.38 -37.28 -4.02
CA GLY A 12 -3.88 -37.80 -2.76
C GLY A 12 -5.03 -37.93 -1.75
N LEU A 13 -5.51 -39.15 -1.54
CA LEU A 13 -6.48 -39.51 -0.51
C LEU A 13 -5.79 -39.37 0.87
N LEU A 14 -6.06 -38.30 1.63
CA LEU A 14 -5.63 -38.22 3.03
C LEU A 14 -6.61 -38.98 3.92
N VAL A 15 -6.18 -40.16 4.37
CA VAL A 15 -6.75 -40.87 5.51
C VAL A 15 -6.37 -40.10 6.77
N ALA A 16 -7.37 -39.65 7.53
CA ALA A 16 -7.16 -39.09 8.85
C ALA A 16 -6.69 -40.20 9.81
N MET A 17 -5.44 -40.11 10.27
CA MET A 17 -4.99 -40.78 11.50
C MET A 17 -4.23 -39.76 12.34
N GLY A 18 -4.75 -39.49 13.54
CA GLY A 18 -4.14 -38.61 14.51
C GLY A 18 -2.83 -39.17 15.06
N ALA A 19 -1.83 -38.31 15.14
CA ALA A 19 -0.71 -38.41 16.07
C ALA A 19 -0.10 -37.00 16.21
N ASP A 20 -0.15 -36.47 17.44
CA ASP A 20 0.55 -35.25 17.83
C ASP A 20 2.07 -35.40 17.60
N GLY A 21 2.66 -34.40 16.94
CA GLY A 21 4.12 -34.28 16.76
C GLY A 21 4.61 -34.31 15.30
N GLY A 22 4.12 -33.40 14.46
CA GLY A 22 4.69 -33.14 13.12
C GLY A 22 5.89 -32.18 13.16
N PRO A 23 6.79 -32.22 12.16
CA PRO A 23 7.96 -31.34 12.09
C PRO A 23 7.53 -29.85 12.00
N SER A 24 8.18 -28.99 12.78
CA SER A 24 7.88 -27.55 12.86
C SER A 24 8.32 -26.82 11.59
N ALA A 25 7.38 -26.19 10.87
CA ALA A 25 7.69 -25.31 9.74
C ALA A 25 8.72 -24.23 10.13
N THR A 26 9.71 -24.00 9.27
CA THR A 26 10.64 -22.88 9.39
C THR A 26 10.06 -21.69 8.68
N CYS A 27 9.68 -20.67 9.44
CA CYS A 27 9.18 -19.42 8.90
C CYS A 27 10.34 -18.41 8.82
N HIS A 28 10.39 -17.60 7.77
CA HIS A 28 11.39 -16.53 7.67
C HIS A 28 11.15 -15.49 8.78
N GLU A 29 12.18 -15.13 9.55
CA GLU A 29 12.11 -13.99 10.46
C GLU A 29 11.99 -12.70 9.62
N HIS A 30 10.94 -11.94 9.93
CA HIS A 30 10.28 -10.97 9.06
C HIS A 30 11.14 -9.82 8.51
N PRO A 31 10.90 -9.36 7.27
CA PRO A 31 11.07 -7.97 6.92
C PRO A 31 9.92 -7.12 7.50
N ASP A 32 10.24 -6.05 8.21
CA ASP A 32 9.30 -5.19 8.94
C ASP A 32 8.23 -4.46 8.08
N TYR A 33 7.93 -4.83 6.83
CA TYR A 33 6.94 -4.09 6.04
C TYR A 33 6.20 -4.91 4.95
N ALA A 34 6.91 -5.60 4.05
CA ALA A 34 6.27 -6.36 2.97
C ALA A 34 7.13 -7.49 2.40
N GLU A 35 6.45 -8.54 1.92
CA GLU A 35 7.00 -9.64 1.11
C GLU A 35 6.19 -9.75 -0.17
N SER A 36 6.83 -9.81 -1.34
CA SER A 36 6.11 -9.95 -2.61
C SER A 36 6.83 -10.84 -3.61
N ALA A 37 6.04 -11.55 -4.41
CA ALA A 37 6.48 -12.31 -5.56
C ALA A 37 5.69 -11.84 -6.80
N MET A 38 6.36 -11.77 -7.94
CA MET A 38 5.77 -11.36 -9.20
C MET A 38 6.30 -12.21 -10.35
N LEU A 39 5.38 -12.59 -11.23
CA LEU A 39 5.66 -13.14 -12.54
C LEU A 39 5.22 -12.12 -13.59
N SER A 40 6.15 -11.76 -14.47
CA SER A 40 5.89 -10.95 -15.66
C SER A 40 6.32 -11.73 -16.89
N ALA A 41 5.48 -11.81 -17.90
CA ALA A 41 5.75 -12.51 -19.14
C ALA A 41 5.15 -11.75 -20.32
N ILE A 42 5.89 -11.67 -21.42
CA ILE A 42 5.43 -11.00 -22.63
C ILE A 42 6.04 -11.65 -23.87
N SER A 43 5.24 -11.82 -24.93
CA SER A 43 5.72 -12.34 -26.21
C SER A 43 6.58 -11.29 -26.93
N ILE A 44 7.53 -11.75 -27.75
CA ILE A 44 8.45 -10.84 -28.46
C ILE A 44 7.73 -9.94 -29.49
N ASP A 45 6.52 -10.31 -29.90
CA ASP A 45 5.63 -9.49 -30.74
C ASP A 45 4.68 -8.60 -29.91
N GLY A 46 4.73 -8.68 -28.58
CA GLY A 46 3.93 -7.90 -27.63
C GLY A 46 2.42 -8.18 -27.63
N ARG A 47 1.99 -9.24 -28.31
CA ARG A 47 0.57 -9.63 -28.41
C ARG A 47 0.06 -10.39 -27.19
N GLN A 48 0.94 -10.99 -26.41
CA GLN A 48 0.59 -11.74 -25.21
C GLN A 48 1.37 -11.17 -24.03
N GLU A 49 0.68 -10.80 -22.96
CA GLU A 49 1.25 -10.28 -21.72
C GLU A 49 0.52 -10.89 -20.52
N LEU A 50 1.29 -11.30 -19.52
CA LEU A 50 0.83 -11.67 -18.20
C LEU A 50 1.70 -10.95 -17.17
N ALA A 51 1.08 -10.20 -16.27
CA ALA A 51 1.73 -9.66 -15.09
C ALA A 51 0.88 -10.04 -13.87
N LEU A 52 1.42 -10.85 -12.96
CA LEU A 52 0.74 -11.24 -11.73
C LEU A 52 1.68 -11.00 -10.55
N ARG A 53 1.18 -10.29 -9.54
CA ARG A 53 1.92 -10.03 -8.32
C ARG A 53 1.07 -10.34 -7.10
N MET A 54 1.71 -10.97 -6.12
CA MET A 54 1.18 -11.19 -4.80
C MET A 54 2.08 -10.48 -3.79
N ALA A 55 1.50 -9.73 -2.87
CA ALA A 55 2.21 -9.06 -1.79
C ALA A 55 1.50 -9.28 -0.46
N ARG A 56 2.28 -9.60 0.57
CA ARG A 56 1.84 -9.70 1.96
C ARG A 56 2.39 -8.50 2.72
N HIS A 57 1.59 -7.97 3.62
CA HIS A 57 1.92 -6.88 4.54
C HIS A 57 1.73 -7.37 5.99
N PRO A 58 2.68 -8.15 6.53
CA PRO A 58 2.56 -8.77 7.86
C PRO A 58 2.15 -7.80 8.96
N ASN A 59 2.77 -6.61 9.01
CA ASN A 59 2.46 -5.58 10.01
C ASN A 59 1.01 -5.07 9.98
N ARG A 60 0.31 -5.22 8.85
CA ARG A 60 -1.09 -4.81 8.69
C ARG A 60 -2.04 -6.01 8.74
N GLY A 61 -1.53 -7.23 8.87
CA GLY A 61 -2.34 -8.45 8.80
C GLY A 61 -3.04 -8.66 7.45
N THR A 62 -2.59 -7.98 6.37
CA THR A 62 -3.27 -7.96 5.08
C THR A 62 -2.35 -8.24 3.91
N GLY A 63 -2.91 -8.52 2.74
CA GLY A 63 -2.18 -8.70 1.49
C GLY A 63 -2.92 -8.09 0.30
N THR A 64 -2.18 -7.95 -0.80
CA THR A 64 -2.70 -7.48 -2.09
C THR A 64 -2.31 -8.47 -3.18
N LEU A 65 -3.26 -8.81 -4.05
CA LEU A 65 -3.02 -9.57 -5.27
C LEU A 65 -3.51 -8.75 -6.44
N TRP A 66 -2.69 -8.63 -7.47
CA TRP A 66 -3.15 -8.08 -8.74
C TRP A 66 -2.64 -8.91 -9.92
N MET A 67 -3.42 -8.88 -11.00
CA MET A 67 -3.11 -9.53 -12.26
C MET A 67 -3.55 -8.64 -13.40
N HIS A 68 -2.74 -8.59 -14.45
CA HIS A 68 -3.09 -8.14 -15.78
C HIS A 68 -2.79 -9.29 -16.76
N LEU A 69 -3.79 -9.67 -17.55
CA LEU A 69 -3.68 -10.64 -18.62
C LEU A 69 -4.18 -9.97 -19.91
N ALA A 70 -3.36 -9.99 -20.94
CA ALA A 70 -3.72 -9.57 -22.29
C ALA A 70 -3.25 -10.63 -23.29
N ILE A 71 -4.16 -11.22 -24.06
CA ILE A 71 -3.84 -12.15 -25.15
C ILE A 71 -4.60 -11.68 -26.37
N ASP A 72 -3.89 -11.10 -27.33
CA ASP A 72 -4.48 -10.39 -28.46
C ASP A 72 -5.45 -9.30 -27.96
N GLU A 73 -6.74 -9.43 -28.30
CA GLU A 73 -7.81 -8.51 -27.90
C GLU A 73 -8.45 -8.90 -26.56
N VAL A 74 -8.15 -10.09 -26.03
CA VAL A 74 -8.72 -10.56 -24.76
C VAL A 74 -7.96 -9.95 -23.61
N VAL A 75 -8.66 -9.27 -22.71
CA VAL A 75 -8.08 -8.62 -21.53
C VAL A 75 -8.84 -8.98 -20.28
N TYR A 76 -8.11 -9.42 -19.25
CA TYR A 76 -8.61 -9.59 -17.90
C TYR A 76 -7.66 -9.05 -16.87
N SER A 77 -8.16 -8.23 -15.96
CA SER A 77 -7.38 -7.75 -14.83
C SER A 77 -8.14 -7.94 -13.53
N THR A 78 -7.41 -8.23 -12.45
CA THR A 78 -7.98 -8.29 -11.09
C THR A 78 -7.09 -7.54 -10.13
N VAL A 79 -7.71 -6.90 -9.14
CA VAL A 79 -7.02 -6.30 -8.00
C VAL A 79 -7.82 -6.62 -6.76
N VAL A 80 -7.24 -7.44 -5.89
CA VAL A 80 -7.82 -7.79 -4.61
C VAL A 80 -6.92 -7.20 -3.53
N GLU A 81 -7.44 -6.19 -2.84
CA GLU A 81 -6.78 -5.54 -1.71
C GLU A 81 -7.33 -6.08 -0.39
N GLN A 82 -6.63 -5.79 0.71
CA GLN A 82 -7.06 -6.12 2.08
C GLN A 82 -7.36 -7.61 2.28
N ILE A 83 -6.62 -8.50 1.60
CA ILE A 83 -6.75 -9.95 1.76
C ILE A 83 -6.25 -10.29 3.17
N PRO A 84 -7.09 -10.81 4.08
CA PRO A 84 -6.63 -11.16 5.42
C PRO A 84 -5.54 -12.24 5.34
N LEU A 85 -4.43 -12.03 6.06
CA LEU A 85 -3.39 -13.04 6.17
C LEU A 85 -3.83 -14.13 7.15
N GLN A 86 -3.63 -15.40 6.80
CA GLN A 86 -3.89 -16.52 7.71
C GLN A 86 -2.77 -16.70 8.73
N ASP A 87 -1.54 -16.33 8.34
CA ASP A 87 -0.35 -16.38 9.18
C ASP A 87 0.44 -15.08 9.00
N ASP A 88 1.19 -14.69 10.02
CA ASP A 88 2.07 -13.53 9.96
C ASP A 88 3.26 -13.81 9.05
N ALA A 89 3.82 -15.02 8.99
CA ALA A 89 5.03 -15.35 8.24
C ALA A 89 4.84 -16.18 6.95
N THR A 90 5.78 -16.07 6.00
CA THR A 90 5.94 -17.05 4.92
C THR A 90 6.71 -18.25 5.46
N CYS A 91 6.01 -19.38 5.56
CA CYS A 91 6.55 -20.59 6.16
C CYS A 91 6.95 -21.61 5.10
N VAL A 92 8.14 -22.18 5.27
CA VAL A 92 8.59 -23.36 4.54
C VAL A 92 8.07 -24.59 5.29
N SER A 93 7.28 -25.43 4.61
CA SER A 93 6.78 -26.68 5.21
C SER A 93 7.97 -27.56 5.60
N ALA A 94 8.07 -27.93 6.87
CA ALA A 94 9.18 -28.77 7.32
C ALA A 94 8.97 -30.20 6.81
N GLY A 95 9.83 -30.64 5.89
CA GLY A 95 9.86 -32.01 5.38
C GLY A 95 9.16 -32.26 4.05
N GLY A 96 8.66 -31.22 3.37
CA GLY A 96 8.27 -31.29 1.95
C GLY A 96 9.36 -30.72 1.04
N PRO A 97 9.50 -31.16 -0.21
CA PRO A 97 10.45 -30.56 -1.14
C PRO A 97 10.00 -29.18 -1.64
N TRP A 98 8.92 -28.57 -1.11
CA TRP A 98 8.35 -27.32 -1.62
C TRP A 98 8.06 -26.27 -0.53
N SER A 99 8.23 -24.99 -0.89
CA SER A 99 7.75 -23.81 -0.19
C SER A 99 6.52 -23.30 -0.92
N GLU A 100 5.48 -22.95 -0.16
CA GLU A 100 4.25 -22.38 -0.70
C GLU A 100 4.13 -20.92 -0.31
N PHE A 101 3.95 -20.05 -1.30
CA PHE A 101 3.49 -18.69 -1.09
C PHE A 101 2.02 -18.61 -1.52
N ARG A 102 1.12 -18.57 -0.55
CA ARG A 102 -0.33 -18.55 -0.78
C ARG A 102 -0.87 -17.18 -0.43
N LEU A 103 -1.64 -16.61 -1.36
CA LEU A 103 -2.41 -15.42 -1.10
C LEU A 103 -3.70 -15.49 -1.90
N HIS A 104 -4.84 -15.39 -1.21
CA HIS A 104 -6.15 -15.56 -1.81
C HIS A 104 -6.29 -16.93 -2.52
N GLU A 105 -6.88 -16.96 -3.72
CA GLU A 105 -7.06 -18.17 -4.55
C GLU A 105 -5.84 -18.46 -5.45
N ALA A 106 -4.70 -17.79 -5.19
CA ALA A 106 -3.42 -18.02 -5.87
C ALA A 106 -2.41 -18.71 -4.94
N VAL A 107 -1.69 -19.67 -5.52
CA VAL A 107 -0.66 -20.46 -4.87
C VAL A 107 0.56 -20.52 -5.77
N LEU A 108 1.68 -20.15 -5.20
CA LEU A 108 3.00 -20.26 -5.78
C LEU A 108 3.75 -21.35 -5.04
N ARG A 109 4.34 -22.28 -5.80
CA ARG A 109 5.10 -23.40 -5.27
C ARG A 109 6.52 -23.38 -5.82
N ARG A 110 7.50 -23.51 -4.95
CA ARG A 110 8.92 -23.54 -5.29
C ARG A 110 9.63 -24.66 -4.55
N ASP A 111 10.59 -25.33 -5.18
CA ASP A 111 11.36 -26.41 -4.54
C ASP A 111 12.31 -25.87 -3.44
N VAL A 112 12.41 -26.58 -2.30
CA VAL A 112 13.12 -26.20 -1.06
C VAL A 112 14.49 -26.84 -0.92
N GLU A 113 14.70 -28.07 -1.41
CA GLU A 113 16.03 -28.73 -1.31
C GLU A 113 17.11 -27.95 -2.08
N SER A 114 16.65 -27.15 -3.03
CA SER A 114 17.39 -26.31 -3.97
C SER A 114 17.44 -24.83 -3.56
N GLN A 115 16.97 -24.42 -2.37
CA GLN A 115 17.20 -23.05 -1.89
C GLN A 115 18.68 -22.77 -1.54
N GLN A 116 19.46 -23.81 -1.25
CA GLN A 116 20.87 -23.69 -0.83
C GLN A 116 21.87 -23.61 -2.00
N ALA A 117 21.47 -24.04 -3.20
CA ALA A 117 22.23 -23.94 -4.42
C ALA A 117 21.42 -23.07 -5.39
N LEU A 118 22.00 -22.03 -5.98
CA LEU A 118 21.33 -21.09 -6.89
C LEU A 118 20.93 -21.76 -8.25
N GLU A 119 20.44 -22.98 -8.23
CA GLU A 119 20.09 -23.78 -9.41
C GLU A 119 18.64 -23.51 -9.85
N ALA A 120 18.41 -23.73 -11.15
CA ALA A 120 17.19 -23.40 -11.86
C ALA A 120 15.98 -24.23 -11.37
N VAL A 121 15.30 -23.75 -10.33
CA VAL A 121 14.09 -24.37 -9.79
C VAL A 121 12.89 -23.90 -10.59
N ALA A 122 12.11 -24.84 -11.13
CA ALA A 122 10.82 -24.53 -11.71
C ALA A 122 9.86 -24.00 -10.63
N ILE A 123 9.19 -22.89 -10.92
CA ILE A 123 8.22 -22.25 -10.02
C ILE A 123 6.82 -22.48 -10.59
N GLY A 124 6.00 -23.21 -9.85
CA GLY A 124 4.60 -23.46 -10.21
C GLY A 124 3.71 -22.34 -9.71
N LEU A 125 2.79 -21.86 -10.55
CA LEU A 125 1.76 -20.89 -10.23
C LEU A 125 0.40 -21.47 -10.59
N GLU A 126 -0.42 -21.67 -9.57
CA GLU A 126 -1.82 -22.08 -9.69
C GLU A 126 -2.70 -20.95 -9.15
N ALA A 127 -3.63 -20.44 -9.96
CA ALA A 127 -4.53 -19.39 -9.53
C ALA A 127 -5.93 -19.58 -10.13
N ASN A 128 -6.96 -19.46 -9.29
CA ASN A 128 -8.35 -19.48 -9.71
C ASN A 128 -8.96 -18.15 -9.29
N LEU A 129 -8.98 -17.17 -10.19
CA LEU A 129 -9.35 -15.80 -9.88
C LEU A 129 -10.69 -15.44 -10.50
N LYS A 130 -11.31 -14.40 -9.96
CA LYS A 130 -12.24 -13.59 -10.73
C LYS A 130 -11.51 -12.34 -11.22
N ALA A 131 -11.91 -11.86 -12.39
CA ALA A 131 -11.34 -10.67 -13.02
C ALA A 131 -12.43 -9.80 -13.68
N MET A 132 -12.03 -8.58 -14.04
CA MET A 132 -12.79 -7.65 -14.85
C MET A 132 -12.24 -7.66 -16.29
N ALA A 133 -13.12 -7.57 -17.28
CA ALA A 133 -12.73 -7.38 -18.68
C ALA A 133 -12.27 -5.93 -18.93
N SER A 134 -11.16 -5.53 -18.32
CA SER A 134 -10.64 -4.16 -18.35
C SER A 134 -9.12 -4.14 -18.22
N ARG A 135 -8.48 -3.19 -18.91
CA ARG A 135 -7.07 -2.81 -18.74
C ARG A 135 -6.84 -1.93 -17.50
N HIS A 136 -7.90 -1.32 -17.00
CA HIS A 136 -7.90 -0.39 -15.89
C HIS A 136 -8.96 -0.84 -14.87
N PRO A 137 -8.78 -1.98 -14.19
CA PRO A 137 -9.75 -2.45 -13.21
C PRO A 137 -9.89 -1.44 -12.06
N GLU A 138 -11.08 -1.39 -11.48
CA GLU A 138 -11.29 -0.87 -10.12
C GLU A 138 -10.91 -1.95 -9.09
N PRO A 139 -10.61 -1.60 -7.82
CA PRO A 139 -10.42 -2.60 -6.79
C PRO A 139 -11.64 -3.51 -6.66
N GLY A 140 -11.42 -4.82 -6.61
CA GLY A 140 -12.47 -5.81 -6.51
C GLY A 140 -12.18 -7.06 -7.34
N ARG A 141 -12.94 -8.11 -7.04
CA ARG A 141 -12.76 -9.43 -7.67
C ARG A 141 -13.25 -9.48 -9.11
N GLY A 142 -14.21 -8.64 -9.52
CA GLY A 142 -14.89 -8.81 -10.81
C GLY A 142 -15.69 -10.12 -10.89
N ASP A 143 -16.20 -10.43 -12.09
CA ASP A 143 -17.18 -11.52 -12.31
C ASP A 143 -16.73 -12.58 -13.32
N HIS A 144 -15.61 -12.35 -14.02
CA HIS A 144 -15.11 -13.28 -15.04
C HIS A 144 -14.14 -14.30 -14.42
N PRO A 145 -14.44 -15.61 -14.44
CA PRO A 145 -13.50 -16.62 -13.96
C PRO A 145 -12.26 -16.69 -14.87
N VAL A 146 -11.07 -16.60 -14.26
CA VAL A 146 -9.78 -16.78 -14.94
C VAL A 146 -8.95 -17.78 -14.15
N THR A 147 -8.50 -18.85 -14.81
CA THR A 147 -7.64 -19.87 -14.18
C THR A 147 -6.26 -19.90 -14.83
N LEU A 148 -5.21 -19.95 -14.01
CA LEU A 148 -3.82 -20.04 -14.43
C LEU A 148 -3.23 -21.34 -13.85
N SER A 149 -2.62 -22.15 -14.69
CA SER A 149 -1.76 -23.28 -14.29
C SER A 149 -0.47 -23.16 -15.09
N LEU A 150 0.54 -22.57 -14.45
CA LEU A 150 1.77 -22.10 -15.10
C LEU A 150 3.01 -22.64 -14.39
N GLU A 151 4.08 -22.85 -15.15
CA GLU A 151 5.39 -23.26 -14.68
C GLU A 151 6.43 -22.29 -15.26
N PHE A 152 7.07 -21.51 -14.41
CA PHE A 152 8.21 -20.67 -14.76
C PHE A 152 9.50 -21.47 -14.62
N ARG A 153 10.35 -21.45 -15.64
CA ARG A 153 11.64 -22.13 -15.68
C ARG A 153 12.74 -21.09 -15.88
N PRO A 154 13.54 -20.78 -14.85
CA PRO A 154 14.68 -19.90 -15.01
C PRO A 154 15.75 -20.57 -15.88
N ASP A 155 16.47 -19.78 -16.67
CA ASP A 155 17.49 -20.26 -17.60
C ASP A 155 18.94 -19.94 -17.16
N GLY A 156 19.11 -19.51 -15.91
CA GLY A 156 20.40 -19.16 -15.32
C GLY A 156 20.72 -17.67 -15.34
N ARG A 157 19.90 -16.84 -16.02
CA ARG A 157 20.01 -15.38 -15.98
C ARG A 157 19.35 -14.85 -14.71
N GLU A 158 20.12 -14.79 -13.63
CA GLU A 158 19.65 -14.37 -12.32
C GLU A 158 20.58 -13.37 -11.65
N PHE A 159 20.01 -12.43 -10.90
CA PHE A 159 20.79 -11.45 -10.15
C PHE A 159 20.00 -10.89 -8.96
N ARG A 160 20.66 -10.06 -8.15
CA ARG A 160 20.03 -9.39 -7.02
C ARG A 160 20.24 -7.89 -7.11
N VAL A 161 19.21 -7.12 -6.74
CA VAL A 161 19.25 -5.66 -6.61
C VAL A 161 18.82 -5.23 -5.20
N HIS A 162 18.95 -3.94 -4.89
CA HIS A 162 18.60 -3.36 -3.58
C HIS A 162 19.28 -4.09 -2.40
N ASP A 163 20.60 -4.15 -2.40
CA ASP A 163 21.41 -4.78 -1.35
C ASP A 163 21.03 -6.23 -1.06
N GLY A 164 20.57 -6.95 -2.10
CA GLY A 164 20.24 -8.37 -2.00
C GLY A 164 18.79 -8.68 -1.64
N THR A 165 17.98 -7.65 -1.30
CA THR A 165 16.59 -7.79 -0.86
C THR A 165 15.60 -8.11 -1.99
N ARG A 166 15.99 -7.86 -3.24
CA ARG A 166 15.22 -8.21 -4.43
C ARG A 166 16.02 -9.18 -5.30
N ARG A 167 15.44 -10.35 -5.56
CA ARG A 167 15.96 -11.36 -6.49
C ARG A 167 15.21 -11.24 -7.81
N GLU A 168 15.96 -11.33 -8.89
CA GLU A 168 15.49 -11.32 -10.27
C GLU A 168 15.94 -12.62 -10.94
N ALA A 169 15.04 -13.26 -11.68
CA ALA A 169 15.34 -14.44 -12.48
C ALA A 169 14.60 -14.36 -13.82
N TYR A 170 15.29 -14.67 -14.90
CA TYR A 170 14.75 -14.66 -16.26
C TYR A 170 14.69 -16.09 -16.79
N GLY A 171 13.79 -16.30 -17.74
CA GLY A 171 13.57 -17.59 -18.33
C GLY A 171 12.28 -17.62 -19.13
N GLU A 172 11.55 -18.73 -19.02
CA GLU A 172 10.36 -18.97 -19.80
C GLU A 172 9.23 -19.46 -18.90
N VAL A 173 8.01 -18.97 -19.12
CA VAL A 173 6.81 -19.54 -18.52
C VAL A 173 6.07 -20.39 -19.53
N ARG A 174 5.63 -21.57 -19.10
CA ARG A 174 4.74 -22.46 -19.87
C ARG A 174 3.51 -22.82 -19.07
N GLY A 175 2.39 -23.00 -19.74
CA GLY A 175 1.21 -23.60 -19.11
C GLY A 175 -0.08 -23.18 -19.76
N VAL A 176 -1.16 -23.25 -19.00
CA VAL A 176 -2.52 -23.06 -19.50
C VAL A 176 -3.18 -21.89 -18.79
N VAL A 177 -3.81 -21.04 -19.59
CA VAL A 177 -4.68 -19.96 -19.12
C VAL A 177 -6.08 -20.19 -19.67
N THR A 178 -7.09 -20.17 -18.81
CA THR A 178 -8.50 -20.25 -19.23
C THR A 178 -9.24 -19.01 -18.76
N THR A 179 -9.99 -18.41 -19.67
CA THR A 179 -10.91 -17.29 -19.45
C THR A 179 -12.34 -17.74 -19.81
N PRO A 180 -13.37 -16.91 -19.63
CA PRO A 180 -14.73 -17.28 -20.03
C PRO A 180 -14.88 -17.57 -21.53
N GLU A 181 -14.05 -16.93 -22.38
CA GLU A 181 -14.15 -17.00 -23.83
C GLU A 181 -13.35 -18.18 -24.39
N GLN A 182 -12.15 -18.42 -23.84
CA GLN A 182 -11.19 -19.33 -24.45
C GLN A 182 -10.12 -19.82 -23.45
N THR A 183 -9.51 -20.96 -23.81
CA THR A 183 -8.30 -21.51 -23.21
C THR A 183 -7.11 -21.34 -24.15
N TRP A 184 -5.97 -20.91 -23.61
CA TRP A 184 -4.69 -20.79 -24.32
C TRP A 184 -3.61 -21.63 -23.64
N GLU A 185 -2.73 -22.21 -24.46
CA GLU A 185 -1.43 -22.68 -24.02
C GLU A 185 -0.42 -21.55 -24.22
N LEU A 186 0.23 -21.14 -23.15
CA LEU A 186 1.24 -20.08 -23.17
C LEU A 186 2.64 -20.68 -23.16
N THR A 187 3.53 -20.04 -23.90
CA THR A 187 4.99 -20.25 -23.84
C THR A 187 5.60 -18.89 -24.12
N LEU A 188 6.03 -18.20 -23.05
CA LEU A 188 6.44 -16.80 -23.12
C LEU A 188 7.78 -16.59 -22.40
N PRO A 189 8.67 -15.73 -22.93
CA PRO A 189 9.74 -15.15 -22.14
C PRO A 189 9.16 -14.53 -20.87
N ALA A 190 9.82 -14.77 -19.74
CA ALA A 190 9.32 -14.37 -18.44
C ALA A 190 10.43 -13.89 -17.49
N ASN A 191 10.08 -12.90 -16.70
CA ASN A 191 10.82 -12.44 -15.55
C ASN A 191 10.06 -12.78 -14.26
N TRP A 192 10.79 -13.35 -13.32
CA TRP A 192 10.35 -13.62 -11.97
C TRP A 192 11.11 -12.72 -11.01
N HIS A 193 10.39 -12.05 -10.10
CA HIS A 193 11.05 -11.35 -9.02
C HIS A 193 10.40 -11.60 -7.66
N GLU A 194 11.26 -11.77 -6.66
CA GLU A 194 10.91 -11.88 -5.25
C GLU A 194 11.55 -10.70 -4.53
N GLN A 195 10.79 -10.04 -3.66
CA GLN A 195 11.25 -8.88 -2.93
C GLN A 195 10.77 -8.93 -1.49
N THR A 196 11.70 -8.69 -0.57
CA THR A 196 11.42 -8.35 0.83
C THR A 196 11.71 -6.87 1.06
N GLY A 197 10.95 -6.22 1.93
CA GLY A 197 11.12 -4.80 2.19
C GLY A 197 10.80 -4.43 3.63
N ARG A 198 11.61 -3.54 4.21
CA ARG A 198 11.36 -2.90 5.52
C ARG A 198 10.70 -1.52 5.40
N ARG A 199 10.41 -1.09 4.17
CA ARG A 199 9.82 0.22 3.81
C ARG A 199 8.89 0.06 2.60
N PRO A 200 7.92 0.97 2.39
CA PRO A 200 7.12 1.00 1.17
C PRO A 200 8.00 1.15 -0.07
N GLY A 201 7.94 0.19 -0.99
CA GLY A 201 8.74 0.18 -2.24
C GLY A 201 8.39 1.29 -3.25
N PHE A 202 7.37 2.11 -2.98
CA PHE A 202 6.88 3.19 -3.85
C PHE A 202 7.13 4.60 -3.27
N ALA A 203 8.07 4.73 -2.32
CA ALA A 203 8.39 6.01 -1.71
C ALA A 203 9.06 7.01 -2.68
N PRO A 204 10.10 6.63 -3.47
CA PRO A 204 10.68 7.52 -4.49
C PRO A 204 10.01 7.33 -5.86
N SER A 205 10.01 8.39 -6.68
CA SER A 205 9.70 8.26 -8.11
C SER A 205 10.73 7.38 -8.80
N PHE A 206 10.30 6.60 -9.79
CA PHE A 206 11.20 5.79 -10.58
C PHE A 206 10.71 5.55 -12.00
N THR A 207 11.64 5.29 -12.92
CA THR A 207 11.35 4.66 -14.21
C THR A 207 11.93 3.25 -14.18
N TYR A 208 11.07 2.26 -14.39
CA TYR A 208 11.40 0.85 -14.42
C TYR A 208 11.37 0.37 -15.87
N LEU A 209 12.53 -0.07 -16.37
CA LEU A 209 12.67 -0.71 -17.67
C LEU A 209 13.17 -2.14 -17.46
N ASN A 210 12.37 -3.13 -17.82
CA ASN A 210 12.75 -4.53 -17.84
C ASN A 210 12.50 -5.06 -19.24
N LEU A 211 13.55 -5.57 -19.89
CA LEU A 211 13.52 -6.04 -21.28
C LEU A 211 14.26 -7.38 -21.37
N GLN A 212 13.77 -8.26 -22.23
CA GLN A 212 14.39 -9.57 -22.44
C GLN A 212 14.16 -10.11 -23.85
N ASN A 213 15.04 -11.02 -24.25
CA ASN A 213 14.82 -12.01 -25.30
C ASN A 213 15.48 -13.34 -24.84
N ASP A 214 15.73 -14.26 -25.76
CA ASP A 214 16.33 -15.56 -25.42
C ASP A 214 17.79 -15.47 -24.96
N GLU A 215 18.50 -14.41 -25.32
CA GLU A 215 19.95 -14.25 -25.07
C GLU A 215 20.26 -13.15 -24.05
N THR A 216 19.37 -12.16 -23.91
CA THR A 216 19.60 -10.97 -23.12
C THR A 216 18.51 -10.74 -22.09
N ALA A 217 18.93 -10.41 -20.87
CA ALA A 217 18.07 -9.91 -19.80
C ALA A 217 18.60 -8.53 -19.36
N LEU A 218 17.74 -7.53 -19.37
CA LEU A 218 18.08 -6.16 -19.02
C LEU A 218 17.07 -5.65 -17.99
N LEU A 219 17.57 -5.28 -16.82
CA LEU A 219 16.81 -4.48 -15.85
C LEU A 219 17.53 -3.16 -15.63
N ALA A 220 16.78 -2.06 -15.70
CA ALA A 220 17.22 -0.74 -15.28
C ALA A 220 16.10 -0.05 -14.50
N ILE A 221 16.37 0.30 -13.24
CA ILE A 221 15.48 1.08 -12.39
C ILE A 221 16.15 2.43 -12.13
N LYS A 222 15.62 3.48 -12.75
CA LYS A 222 16.12 4.85 -12.61
C LYS A 222 15.37 5.57 -11.51
N TYR A 223 16.11 6.09 -10.55
CA TYR A 223 15.68 7.02 -9.52
C TYR A 223 16.29 8.41 -9.78
N ALA A 224 15.92 9.40 -8.97
CA ALA A 224 16.52 10.72 -9.03
C ALA A 224 18.04 10.71 -8.73
N GLN A 225 18.49 9.79 -7.87
CA GLN A 225 19.88 9.70 -7.40
C GLN A 225 20.78 8.82 -8.28
N GLY A 226 20.22 8.08 -9.24
CA GLY A 226 20.98 7.15 -10.07
C GLY A 226 20.16 5.97 -10.58
N VAL A 227 20.85 4.98 -11.14
CA VAL A 227 20.23 3.78 -11.72
C VAL A 227 20.72 2.54 -10.97
N VAL A 228 19.82 1.58 -10.79
CA VAL A 228 20.13 0.24 -10.27
C VAL A 228 19.64 -0.78 -11.29
N GLY A 229 20.48 -1.73 -11.66
CA GLY A 229 20.12 -2.68 -12.69
C GLY A 229 21.28 -3.55 -13.15
N TYR A 230 20.96 -4.56 -13.93
CA TYR A 230 21.95 -5.46 -14.54
C TYR A 230 21.55 -5.76 -15.98
N LEU A 231 22.59 -5.93 -16.80
CA LEU A 231 22.54 -6.49 -18.13
C LEU A 231 23.20 -7.87 -18.07
N ILE A 232 22.49 -8.90 -18.51
CA ILE A 232 23.06 -10.23 -18.74
C ILE A 232 22.89 -10.56 -20.22
N ASP A 233 24.01 -10.75 -20.90
CA ASP A 233 24.07 -11.16 -22.30
C ASP A 233 25.29 -12.07 -22.55
N GLY A 234 25.68 -12.23 -23.82
CA GLY A 234 26.82 -13.07 -24.21
C GLY A 234 28.16 -12.67 -23.59
N ASP A 235 28.32 -11.42 -23.14
CA ASP A 235 29.53 -10.93 -22.48
C ASP A 235 29.52 -11.19 -20.95
N GLY A 236 28.41 -11.72 -20.43
CA GLY A 236 28.18 -12.00 -19.02
C GLY A 236 27.31 -10.95 -18.33
N GLN A 237 27.33 -10.96 -17.00
CA GLN A 237 26.56 -10.04 -16.18
C GLN A 237 27.34 -8.75 -15.91
N ARG A 238 26.74 -7.60 -16.20
CA ARG A 238 27.30 -6.25 -16.03
C ARG A 238 26.32 -5.33 -15.31
N SER A 239 26.81 -4.44 -14.46
CA SER A 239 25.95 -3.46 -13.78
C SER A 239 25.51 -2.39 -14.78
N VAL A 240 24.24 -2.00 -14.72
CA VAL A 240 23.72 -0.84 -15.46
C VAL A 240 24.03 0.42 -14.64
N THR A 241 24.78 1.36 -15.23
CA THR A 241 25.22 2.60 -14.57
C THR A 241 24.41 3.83 -15.00
N GLY A 242 23.69 3.74 -16.12
CA GLY A 242 22.93 4.86 -16.67
C GLY A 242 21.72 4.41 -17.49
N LEU A 243 20.67 5.23 -17.43
CA LEU A 243 19.44 5.10 -18.22
C LEU A 243 18.99 6.52 -18.62
N GLU A 244 19.11 6.83 -19.90
CA GLU A 244 18.40 7.94 -20.53
C GLU A 244 17.20 7.39 -21.27
N ILE A 245 16.05 8.03 -21.12
CA ILE A 245 14.83 7.62 -21.78
C ILE A 245 13.93 8.84 -21.98
N ASP A 246 13.24 8.90 -23.11
CA ASP A 246 12.24 9.92 -23.38
C ASP A 246 11.18 9.98 -22.26
N PRO A 247 10.51 11.11 -22.04
CA PRO A 247 9.49 11.24 -21.00
C PRO A 247 8.30 10.29 -21.23
N GLU A 248 7.55 10.04 -20.15
CA GLU A 248 6.29 9.28 -20.21
C GLU A 248 5.25 9.96 -21.14
N GLY A 249 4.26 9.17 -21.59
CA GLY A 249 3.14 9.66 -22.42
C GLY A 249 3.31 9.44 -23.93
N SER A 250 4.51 9.14 -24.42
CA SER A 250 4.73 8.76 -25.82
C SER A 250 4.40 7.28 -26.08
N GLU A 251 3.86 6.96 -27.25
CA GLU A 251 3.67 5.55 -27.70
C GLU A 251 5.00 4.84 -27.95
N THR A 252 6.03 5.61 -28.29
CA THR A 252 7.38 5.12 -28.52
C THR A 252 8.37 6.02 -27.79
N ARG A 253 9.30 5.44 -27.03
CA ARG A 253 10.31 6.14 -26.24
C ARG A 253 11.71 5.69 -26.65
N GLN A 254 12.54 6.63 -27.06
CA GLN A 254 13.97 6.37 -27.26
C GLN A 254 14.64 6.17 -25.91
N PHE A 255 15.59 5.25 -25.84
CA PHE A 255 16.39 5.01 -24.65
C PHE A 255 17.87 4.76 -24.97
N ARG A 256 18.72 5.02 -23.97
CA ARG A 256 20.14 4.69 -23.94
C ARG A 256 20.49 4.09 -22.57
N ILE A 257 21.14 2.93 -22.58
CA ILE A 257 21.63 2.23 -21.40
C ILE A 257 23.15 2.26 -21.40
N GLU A 258 23.71 2.66 -20.27
CA GLU A 258 25.13 2.53 -19.98
C GLU A 258 25.34 1.31 -19.08
N ALA A 259 26.25 0.41 -19.47
CA ALA A 259 26.63 -0.75 -18.68
C ALA A 259 28.16 -0.81 -18.50
N GLU A 260 28.61 -1.33 -17.36
CA GLU A 260 30.04 -1.39 -17.04
C GLU A 260 30.85 -2.14 -18.10
N GLY A 261 31.86 -1.47 -18.65
CA GLY A 261 32.83 -2.10 -19.55
C GLY A 261 32.29 -2.53 -20.92
N GLY A 262 31.15 -1.99 -21.36
CA GLY A 262 30.55 -2.26 -22.67
C GLY A 262 30.21 -0.99 -23.45
N ASP A 263 29.79 -1.19 -24.70
CA ASP A 263 29.18 -0.12 -25.51
C ASP A 263 27.74 0.14 -25.03
N ASP A 264 27.30 1.39 -25.14
CA ASP A 264 25.93 1.77 -24.80
C ASP A 264 24.90 1.05 -25.67
N ILE A 265 23.83 0.57 -25.02
CA ILE A 265 22.68 0.02 -25.74
C ILE A 265 21.73 1.16 -26.05
N THR A 266 21.41 1.35 -27.32
CA THR A 266 20.43 2.35 -27.75
C THR A 266 19.25 1.67 -28.42
N GLY A 267 18.05 2.21 -28.24
CA GLY A 267 16.87 1.61 -28.83
C GLY A 267 15.62 2.45 -28.67
N SER A 268 14.53 1.87 -29.15
CA SER A 268 13.22 2.50 -29.21
C SER A 268 12.18 1.54 -28.66
N ALA A 269 11.67 1.81 -27.45
CA ALA A 269 10.63 1.01 -26.81
C ALA A 269 9.24 1.49 -27.25
N SER A 270 8.49 0.64 -27.93
CA SER A 270 7.12 0.90 -28.36
C SER A 270 6.13 0.19 -27.44
N VAL A 271 5.13 0.92 -26.96
CA VAL A 271 4.07 0.41 -26.10
C VAL A 271 3.16 -0.52 -26.90
N THR A 272 2.96 -1.73 -26.39
CA THR A 272 2.04 -2.71 -26.98
C THR A 272 0.77 -2.87 -26.15
N GLN A 273 0.88 -2.68 -24.83
CA GLN A 273 -0.24 -2.73 -23.91
C GLN A 273 -0.11 -1.59 -22.90
N ARG A 274 -1.22 -0.92 -22.59
CA ARG A 274 -1.32 -0.01 -21.43
C ARG A 274 -2.34 -0.56 -20.46
N TRP A 275 -1.97 -0.55 -19.19
CA TRP A 275 -2.84 -0.96 -18.11
C TRP A 275 -2.56 -0.14 -16.86
N SER A 276 -3.45 -0.23 -15.89
CA SER A 276 -3.22 0.40 -14.61
C SER A 276 -3.89 -0.38 -13.50
N VAL A 277 -3.16 -0.65 -12.43
CA VAL A 277 -3.70 -1.34 -11.27
C VAL A 277 -3.78 -0.36 -10.08
N PRO A 278 -4.95 -0.19 -9.44
CA PRO A 278 -4.98 0.45 -8.13
C PRO A 278 -4.23 -0.44 -7.14
N ILE A 279 -3.33 0.15 -6.37
CA ILE A 279 -2.75 -0.55 -5.22
C ILE A 279 -2.42 0.47 -4.13
N GLU A 280 -2.92 0.17 -2.92
CA GLU A 280 -2.95 1.05 -1.76
C GLU A 280 -3.61 2.41 -2.06
N GLY A 281 -4.78 2.37 -2.71
CA GLY A 281 -5.56 3.58 -3.02
C GLY A 281 -4.96 4.49 -4.11
N LYS A 282 -3.88 4.06 -4.78
CA LYS A 282 -3.27 4.80 -5.90
C LYS A 282 -3.21 3.96 -7.17
N ARG A 283 -3.60 4.57 -8.29
CA ARG A 283 -3.55 3.94 -9.60
C ARG A 283 -2.11 3.96 -10.12
N ARG A 284 -1.55 2.78 -10.35
CA ARG A 284 -0.19 2.60 -10.85
C ARG A 284 -0.24 2.24 -12.33
N PRO A 285 0.28 3.09 -13.23
CA PRO A 285 0.33 2.75 -14.64
C PRO A 285 1.36 1.65 -14.88
N GLY A 286 1.08 0.79 -15.84
CA GLY A 286 2.01 -0.20 -16.35
C GLY A 286 1.91 -0.30 -17.87
N SER A 287 3.04 -0.59 -18.52
CA SER A 287 3.07 -0.80 -19.96
C SER A 287 3.88 -2.03 -20.34
N GLY A 288 3.30 -2.89 -21.17
CA GLY A 288 4.04 -3.86 -21.97
C GLY A 288 4.70 -3.14 -23.15
N VAL A 289 5.96 -3.47 -23.44
CA VAL A 289 6.72 -2.85 -24.53
C VAL A 289 7.48 -3.88 -25.37
N VAL A 290 7.63 -3.55 -26.65
CA VAL A 290 8.61 -4.18 -27.56
C VAL A 290 9.62 -3.12 -27.95
N ALA A 291 10.90 -3.42 -27.78
CA ALA A 291 12.01 -2.52 -28.02
C ALA A 291 12.86 -3.03 -29.19
N ASP A 292 13.01 -2.20 -30.22
CA ASP A 292 14.04 -2.40 -31.24
C ASP A 292 15.31 -1.69 -30.79
N SER A 293 16.40 -2.44 -30.61
CA SER A 293 17.64 -1.92 -30.02
C SER A 293 18.90 -2.38 -30.75
N SER A 294 20.05 -1.79 -30.39
CA SER A 294 21.37 -2.18 -30.89
C SER A 294 21.77 -3.62 -30.58
N ILE A 295 21.08 -4.27 -29.63
CA ILE A 295 21.27 -5.69 -29.25
C ILE A 295 20.11 -6.58 -29.70
N GLY A 296 19.31 -6.11 -30.66
CA GLY A 296 18.19 -6.84 -31.22
C GLY A 296 16.84 -6.43 -30.64
N THR A 297 15.80 -7.16 -31.02
CA THR A 297 14.45 -6.96 -30.50
C THR A 297 14.34 -7.60 -29.11
N LEU A 298 13.77 -6.84 -28.19
CA LEU A 298 13.52 -7.23 -26.81
C LEU A 298 12.04 -6.95 -26.49
N ALA A 299 11.47 -7.68 -25.55
CA ALA A 299 10.14 -7.38 -25.01
C ALA A 299 10.17 -7.39 -23.48
N GLY A 300 9.29 -6.62 -22.87
CA GLY A 300 9.22 -6.56 -21.42
C GLY A 300 8.23 -5.51 -20.94
N SER A 301 8.60 -4.82 -19.87
CA SER A 301 7.77 -3.78 -19.27
C SER A 301 8.51 -2.46 -19.08
N LEU A 302 7.76 -1.38 -19.24
CA LEU A 302 8.20 -0.01 -19.02
C LEU A 302 7.16 0.71 -18.17
N ASN A 303 7.54 1.02 -16.93
CA ASN A 303 6.62 1.59 -15.96
C ASN A 303 7.26 2.84 -15.35
N ASP A 304 6.54 3.95 -15.40
CA ASP A 304 6.90 5.15 -14.66
C ASP A 304 6.04 5.22 -13.40
N TRP A 305 6.70 5.53 -12.29
CA TRP A 305 6.04 5.86 -11.04
C TRP A 305 6.45 7.26 -10.66
N GLU A 306 5.49 8.16 -10.72
CA GLU A 306 5.61 9.44 -10.06
C GLU A 306 5.19 9.26 -8.61
N ALA A 307 6.17 9.32 -7.70
CA ALA A 307 5.84 9.54 -6.31
C ALA A 307 5.08 10.88 -6.25
N PRO A 308 4.05 10.99 -5.40
CA PRO A 308 3.31 12.23 -5.24
C PRO A 308 4.28 13.39 -5.01
N SER A 309 4.20 14.43 -5.85
CA SER A 309 4.94 15.65 -5.61
C SER A 309 4.49 16.23 -4.26
N ASN A 310 5.43 16.23 -3.30
CA ASN A 310 5.36 16.56 -1.88
C ASN A 310 4.97 15.41 -0.92
N GLY A 311 5.97 14.90 -0.19
CA GLY A 311 5.74 14.23 1.11
C GLY A 311 6.79 13.23 1.59
N ALA A 312 7.63 12.65 0.72
CA ALA A 312 8.52 11.55 1.12
C ALA A 312 9.85 12.01 1.74
N GLU A 313 10.41 13.13 1.31
CA GLU A 313 11.58 13.74 1.99
C GLU A 313 11.17 14.35 3.35
N ALA A 314 9.88 14.67 3.52
CA ALA A 314 9.27 15.17 4.74
C ALA A 314 8.80 14.07 5.70
N ALA A 315 9.02 12.77 5.46
CA ALA A 315 8.65 11.74 6.45
C ALA A 315 9.74 11.51 7.50
N GLU A 316 11.02 11.55 7.10
CA GLU A 316 12.16 11.53 8.03
C GLU A 316 12.58 12.94 8.49
N SER A 317 12.21 14.00 7.75
CA SER A 317 12.43 15.41 8.16
C SER A 317 11.19 16.13 8.70
N ALA A 318 10.06 15.43 8.88
CA ALA A 318 8.86 16.03 9.45
C ALA A 318 9.12 16.56 10.87
N THR A 319 8.57 17.71 11.20
CA THR A 319 8.43 18.12 12.60
C THR A 319 7.46 17.16 13.31
N PRO A 320 7.54 17.01 14.65
CA PRO A 320 6.57 16.19 15.36
C PRO A 320 5.12 16.66 15.15
N ALA A 321 4.90 17.96 14.97
CA ALA A 321 3.61 18.55 14.59
C ALA A 321 3.07 18.00 13.24
N GLU A 322 3.93 17.91 12.21
CA GLU A 322 3.53 17.34 10.92
C GLU A 322 3.22 15.85 11.01
N ARG A 323 3.99 15.09 11.80
CA ARG A 323 3.68 13.67 12.04
C ARG A 323 2.37 13.50 12.79
N PHE A 324 2.10 14.36 13.77
CA PHE A 324 0.88 14.34 14.55
C PHE A 324 -0.37 14.65 13.71
N LEU A 325 -0.33 15.70 12.88
CA LEU A 325 -1.42 15.99 11.95
C LEU A 325 -1.69 14.85 10.97
N ARG A 326 -0.63 14.19 10.46
CA ARG A 326 -0.77 13.00 9.61
C ARG A 326 -1.41 11.83 10.36
N ALA A 327 -1.06 11.64 11.63
CA ALA A 327 -1.66 10.60 12.47
C ALA A 327 -3.16 10.86 12.67
N LEU A 328 -3.58 12.10 12.90
CA LEU A 328 -5.02 12.44 12.93
C LEU A 328 -5.68 12.21 11.56
N ALA A 329 -5.04 12.67 10.48
CA ALA A 329 -5.59 12.58 9.13
C ALA A 329 -5.70 11.14 8.60
N SER A 330 -4.94 10.17 9.12
CA SER A 330 -5.08 8.76 8.72
C SER A 330 -6.41 8.13 9.10
N HIS A 331 -7.20 8.81 9.95
CA HIS A 331 -8.53 8.38 10.36
C HIS A 331 -9.66 9.02 9.56
N CYS A 332 -9.34 9.79 8.50
CA CYS A 332 -10.35 10.54 7.77
C CYS A 332 -11.50 9.67 7.24
N GLY A 333 -12.73 10.14 7.42
CA GLY A 333 -13.95 9.45 7.05
C GLY A 333 -14.45 8.45 8.10
N HIS A 334 -13.73 8.25 9.20
CA HIS A 334 -14.15 7.35 10.28
C HIS A 334 -14.62 8.11 11.52
N ALA A 335 -15.57 7.52 12.25
CA ALA A 335 -15.93 7.93 13.60
C ALA A 335 -15.65 6.81 14.57
N TYR A 336 -15.34 7.15 15.82
CA TYR A 336 -14.95 6.20 16.85
C TYR A 336 -15.75 6.41 18.12
N PRO A 337 -16.27 5.34 18.74
CA PRO A 337 -16.98 5.44 20.00
C PRO A 337 -16.00 5.76 21.14
N GLY A 338 -16.47 6.55 22.11
CA GLY A 338 -15.69 6.93 23.26
C GLY A 338 -16.51 7.07 24.53
N ALA A 339 -15.80 7.40 25.61
CA ALA A 339 -16.37 7.61 26.92
C ALA A 339 -15.63 8.72 27.66
N LEU A 340 -16.30 9.28 28.68
CA LEU A 340 -15.67 10.15 29.66
C LEU A 340 -14.68 9.34 30.50
N ALA A 341 -13.45 9.83 30.61
CA ALA A 341 -12.36 9.12 31.27
C ALA A 341 -11.83 9.84 32.52
N ILE A 342 -11.81 11.18 32.50
CA ILE A 342 -11.45 12.02 33.66
C ILE A 342 -12.43 13.19 33.72
N GLU A 343 -12.94 13.50 34.91
CA GLU A 343 -13.76 14.69 35.15
C GLU A 343 -13.51 15.28 36.55
N PRO A 344 -13.68 16.61 36.73
CA PRO A 344 -13.77 17.22 38.04
C PRO A 344 -15.05 16.83 38.77
N GLU A 345 -15.00 16.77 40.11
CA GLU A 345 -16.18 16.48 40.92
C GLU A 345 -17.29 17.51 40.68
N GLY A 346 -18.46 17.04 40.26
CA GLY A 346 -19.65 17.86 40.05
C GLY A 346 -19.70 18.61 38.72
N ASP A 347 -18.87 18.24 37.73
CA ASP A 347 -18.97 18.75 36.36
C ASP A 347 -20.29 18.29 35.71
N PRO A 348 -21.18 19.21 35.25
CA PRO A 348 -22.45 18.83 34.63
C PRO A 348 -22.35 18.59 33.11
N MET A 349 -21.15 18.59 32.51
CA MET A 349 -20.99 18.56 31.05
C MET A 349 -21.41 17.24 30.41
N LEU A 350 -21.09 16.11 31.03
CA LEU A 350 -21.46 14.76 30.59
C LEU A 350 -21.96 13.97 31.81
N SER A 351 -22.96 13.13 31.63
CA SER A 351 -23.41 12.21 32.69
C SER A 351 -22.56 10.94 32.74
N GLY A 352 -21.84 10.64 31.65
CA GLY A 352 -21.00 9.44 31.50
C GLY A 352 -21.77 8.23 30.95
N GLU A 353 -23.06 8.36 30.69
CA GLU A 353 -23.91 7.32 30.10
C GLU A 353 -24.13 7.51 28.59
N GLU A 354 -23.76 8.66 28.03
CA GLU A 354 -23.96 9.00 26.62
C GLU A 354 -22.99 8.24 25.71
N LEU A 355 -23.46 7.79 24.54
CA LEU A 355 -22.55 7.42 23.46
C LEU A 355 -21.85 8.68 22.92
N LEU A 356 -20.53 8.67 22.98
CA LEU A 356 -19.68 9.73 22.43
C LEU A 356 -19.07 9.28 21.11
N LEU A 357 -19.06 10.15 20.09
CA LEU A 357 -18.35 9.89 18.83
C LEU A 357 -17.36 11.01 18.51
N ALA A 358 -16.10 10.64 18.24
CA ALA A 358 -15.14 11.51 17.56
C ALA A 358 -15.12 11.14 16.07
N HIS A 359 -15.57 12.04 15.22
CA HIS A 359 -15.68 11.84 13.78
C HIS A 359 -14.58 12.62 13.06
N PHE A 360 -13.64 11.95 12.40
CA PHE A 360 -12.57 12.60 11.63
C PHE A 360 -13.08 12.92 10.22
N ARG A 361 -13.80 14.04 10.07
CA ARG A 361 -14.61 14.29 8.87
C ARG A 361 -13.82 14.88 7.71
N ASP A 362 -13.13 15.99 7.94
CA ASP A 362 -12.43 16.75 6.89
C ASP A 362 -10.93 16.81 7.20
N CYS A 363 -10.10 16.24 6.34
CA CYS A 363 -8.65 16.19 6.52
C CYS A 363 -7.97 16.66 5.23
N VAL A 364 -7.96 17.98 5.02
CA VAL A 364 -7.52 18.60 3.76
C VAL A 364 -6.36 19.54 4.05
N GLY A 365 -5.27 19.37 3.28
CA GLY A 365 -4.08 20.19 3.44
C GLY A 365 -3.47 20.02 4.83
N ASP A 366 -3.38 21.14 5.55
CA ASP A 366 -2.72 21.26 6.84
C ASP A 366 -3.73 21.32 8.02
N GLU A 367 -4.95 20.81 7.83
CA GLU A 367 -6.05 20.92 8.79
C GLU A 367 -6.82 19.60 8.93
N VAL A 368 -7.19 19.26 10.16
CA VAL A 368 -8.11 18.16 10.49
C VAL A 368 -9.27 18.69 11.32
N ARG A 369 -10.49 18.43 10.85
CA ARG A 369 -11.75 18.75 11.55
C ARG A 369 -12.36 17.51 12.14
N ILE A 370 -12.58 17.54 13.45
CA ILE A 370 -13.07 16.42 14.23
C ILE A 370 -14.38 16.82 14.92
N PRO A 371 -15.55 16.64 14.28
CA PRO A 371 -16.82 16.73 14.97
C PRO A 371 -16.89 15.81 16.20
N PHE A 372 -17.37 16.35 17.30
CA PHE A 372 -17.62 15.64 18.55
C PHE A 372 -19.13 15.55 18.77
N HIS A 373 -19.65 14.34 18.66
CA HIS A 373 -21.08 14.06 18.80
C HIS A 373 -21.36 13.42 20.15
N ILE A 374 -22.37 13.92 20.84
CA ILE A 374 -22.83 13.42 22.13
C ILE A 374 -24.26 12.93 21.93
N GLU A 375 -24.54 11.68 22.27
CA GLU A 375 -25.91 11.17 22.28
C GLU A 375 -26.76 12.00 23.27
N ALA A 376 -27.88 12.54 22.79
CA ALA A 376 -28.79 13.30 23.64
C ALA A 376 -29.74 12.35 24.40
N GLU A 377 -30.29 12.80 25.53
CA GLU A 377 -31.26 12.02 26.33
C GLU A 377 -32.50 11.58 25.54
N ALA A 378 -32.84 12.29 24.45
CA ALA A 378 -33.91 11.90 23.55
C ALA A 378 -33.42 10.74 22.64
N PRO A 379 -34.14 9.60 22.56
CA PRO A 379 -33.72 8.46 21.73
C PRO A 379 -33.44 8.85 20.27
N GLY A 380 -32.22 8.59 19.80
CA GLY A 380 -31.78 8.91 18.43
C GLY A 380 -31.46 10.39 18.18
N GLY A 381 -31.43 11.22 19.23
CA GLY A 381 -30.97 12.61 19.16
C GLY A 381 -29.46 12.71 19.39
N TRP A 382 -28.83 13.70 18.76
CA TRP A 382 -27.41 13.99 18.91
C TRP A 382 -27.19 15.48 19.17
N ASP A 383 -26.39 15.81 20.16
CA ASP A 383 -25.72 17.11 20.25
C ASP A 383 -24.46 17.05 19.38
N SER A 384 -24.51 17.71 18.23
CA SER A 384 -23.41 17.80 17.26
C SER A 384 -22.90 19.24 17.13
N SER A 385 -22.98 20.01 18.21
CA SER A 385 -22.63 21.43 18.26
C SER A 385 -21.13 21.70 18.19
N ARG A 386 -20.27 20.70 18.45
CA ARG A 386 -18.83 20.91 18.70
C ARG A 386 -17.99 20.28 17.60
N THR A 387 -17.00 21.01 17.12
CA THR A 387 -15.96 20.48 16.22
C THR A 387 -14.60 21.00 16.64
N TRP A 388 -13.63 20.09 16.79
CA TRP A 388 -12.24 20.44 17.00
C TRP A 388 -11.54 20.67 15.67
N TYR A 389 -10.87 21.80 15.54
CA TYR A 389 -10.06 22.16 14.37
C TYR A 389 -8.61 22.11 14.79
N VAL A 390 -7.85 21.16 14.26
CA VAL A 390 -6.40 21.06 14.47
C VAL A 390 -5.72 21.51 13.19
N MET A 391 -5.00 22.63 13.25
CA MET A 391 -4.42 23.31 12.08
C MET A 391 -2.91 23.47 12.25
N ARG A 392 -2.17 23.36 11.15
CA ARG A 392 -0.76 23.72 11.12
C ARG A 392 -0.59 25.24 11.14
N THR A 393 0.46 25.68 11.81
CA THR A 393 0.97 27.05 11.77
C THR A 393 2.46 27.03 11.40
N ASP A 394 3.05 28.20 11.17
CA ASP A 394 4.49 28.30 10.89
C ASP A 394 5.36 27.80 12.06
N SER A 395 4.85 27.84 13.28
CA SER A 395 5.59 27.53 14.52
C SER A 395 5.13 26.25 15.23
N GLY A 396 4.17 25.49 14.69
CA GLY A 396 3.61 24.31 15.34
C GLY A 396 2.16 24.07 14.95
N LEU A 397 1.29 23.77 15.92
CA LEU A 397 -0.14 23.57 15.69
C LEU A 397 -1.00 24.56 16.48
N GLU A 398 -2.19 24.78 15.96
CA GLU A 398 -3.26 25.53 16.59
C GLU A 398 -4.49 24.63 16.73
N LEU A 399 -5.12 24.68 17.91
CA LEU A 399 -6.39 24.03 18.18
C LEU A 399 -7.47 25.10 18.33
N ARG A 400 -8.58 24.98 17.60
CA ARG A 400 -9.78 25.82 17.74
C ARG A 400 -11.03 24.98 17.93
N HIS A 401 -12.00 25.55 18.63
CA HIS A 401 -13.31 24.94 18.89
C HIS A 401 -14.38 25.68 18.11
N ASP A 402 -14.98 25.04 17.12
CA ASP A 402 -16.17 25.57 16.46
C ASP A 402 -17.41 25.08 17.21
N HIS A 403 -18.12 26.02 17.82
CA HIS A 403 -19.37 25.78 18.53
C HIS A 403 -20.53 26.38 17.74
N ARG A 404 -21.55 25.55 17.49
CA ARG A 404 -22.75 25.92 16.75
C ARG A 404 -24.02 25.74 17.57
N LEU A 405 -25.01 26.57 17.30
CA LEU A 405 -26.38 26.37 17.72
C LEU A 405 -27.05 25.30 16.84
N ALA A 406 -28.19 24.76 17.28
CA ALA A 406 -28.90 23.69 16.57
C ALA A 406 -29.37 24.08 15.14
N ASP A 407 -29.49 25.38 14.86
CA ASP A 407 -29.81 25.89 13.52
C ASP A 407 -28.56 26.03 12.61
N GLY A 408 -27.38 25.67 13.11
CA GLY A 408 -26.09 25.75 12.42
C GLY A 408 -25.39 27.11 12.51
N SER A 409 -26.01 28.12 13.11
CA SER A 409 -25.36 29.42 13.36
C SER A 409 -24.29 29.31 14.44
N GLU A 410 -23.31 30.22 14.44
CA GLU A 410 -22.22 30.22 15.41
C GLU A 410 -22.71 30.58 16.82
N ASP A 411 -22.28 29.83 17.84
CA ASP A 411 -22.47 30.21 19.23
C ASP A 411 -21.61 31.43 19.57
N SER A 412 -22.07 32.27 20.48
CA SER A 412 -21.29 33.38 21.04
C SER A 412 -19.90 32.99 21.58
N ARG A 413 -19.69 31.73 21.96
CA ARG A 413 -18.46 31.14 22.48
C ARG A 413 -17.87 30.12 21.51
N THR A 414 -17.72 30.50 20.25
CA THR A 414 -16.98 29.74 19.23
C THR A 414 -15.56 30.31 19.02
N TRP A 415 -14.70 29.58 18.31
CA TRP A 415 -13.33 29.95 17.91
C TRP A 415 -12.32 30.20 19.04
N TYR A 416 -12.61 29.75 20.27
CA TYR A 416 -11.60 29.75 21.33
C TYR A 416 -10.64 28.58 21.18
N GLY A 417 -9.44 28.70 21.74
CA GLY A 417 -8.41 27.69 21.53
C GLY A 417 -7.04 28.05 22.07
N GLY A 418 -6.02 27.41 21.50
CA GLY A 418 -4.62 27.54 21.93
C GLY A 418 -3.61 27.08 20.89
N PHE A 419 -2.33 27.33 21.17
CA PHE A 419 -1.20 27.03 20.30
C PHE A 419 -0.23 26.07 20.99
N THR A 420 0.49 25.26 20.22
CA THR A 420 1.59 24.47 20.77
C THR A 420 2.76 25.37 21.15
N GLU A 421 3.28 25.23 22.37
CA GLU A 421 4.47 25.96 22.84
C GLU A 421 5.77 25.13 22.74
N THR A 422 5.63 23.82 22.57
CA THR A 422 6.76 22.89 22.40
C THR A 422 6.55 22.05 21.15
N GLU A 423 7.59 21.37 20.68
CA GLU A 423 7.48 20.53 19.47
C GLU A 423 6.50 19.35 19.64
N GLY A 424 6.25 18.92 20.87
CA GLY A 424 5.41 17.75 21.18
C GLY A 424 6.02 16.45 20.63
N THR A 425 5.15 15.50 20.30
CA THR A 425 5.54 14.24 19.67
C THR A 425 4.65 13.94 18.45
N ALA A 426 4.96 12.87 17.73
CA ALA A 426 4.09 12.37 16.67
C ALA A 426 2.71 11.89 17.16
N MET A 427 2.56 11.65 18.46
CA MET A 427 1.36 11.04 19.06
C MET A 427 0.71 11.93 20.14
N ARG A 428 1.31 13.07 20.46
CA ARG A 428 0.83 13.96 21.53
C ARG A 428 1.20 15.42 21.25
N GLN A 429 0.23 16.30 21.42
CA GLN A 429 0.40 17.75 21.35
C GLN A 429 -0.33 18.43 22.51
N ASP A 430 0.33 19.44 23.08
CA ASP A 430 -0.17 20.26 24.19
C ASP A 430 -0.41 21.69 23.67
N PHE A 431 -1.61 22.21 23.85
CA PHE A 431 -2.05 23.52 23.36
C PHE A 431 -2.31 24.47 24.52
N VAL A 432 -1.56 25.57 24.59
CA VAL A 432 -1.72 26.59 25.63
C VAL A 432 -2.65 27.69 25.15
N SER A 433 -3.65 28.02 25.96
CA SER A 433 -4.57 29.10 25.62
C SER A 433 -3.96 30.46 25.93
N PRO A 434 -3.88 31.40 24.95
CA PRO A 434 -3.49 32.77 25.25
C PRO A 434 -4.60 33.55 25.97
N GLU A 435 -5.86 33.09 25.90
CA GLU A 435 -7.06 33.77 26.41
C GLU A 435 -7.48 33.24 27.79
N ARG A 436 -7.15 31.98 28.10
CA ARG A 436 -7.56 31.30 29.32
C ARG A 436 -6.38 31.22 30.29
N THR A 437 -6.46 31.94 31.41
CA THR A 437 -5.57 31.78 32.57
C THR A 437 -6.42 31.63 33.83
N MET A 438 -6.00 30.77 34.76
CA MET A 438 -6.65 30.68 36.06
C MET A 438 -6.39 31.94 36.89
N ALA A 439 -7.20 32.17 37.93
CA ALA A 439 -6.82 33.09 39.00
C ALA A 439 -5.45 32.65 39.56
N ALA A 440 -4.46 33.56 39.59
CA ALA A 440 -3.03 33.33 39.85
C ALA A 440 -2.12 33.09 38.63
N GLY A 441 -2.63 33.13 37.40
CA GLY A 441 -1.79 33.19 36.20
C GLY A 441 -1.21 31.84 35.76
N VAL A 442 -1.79 30.72 36.21
CA VAL A 442 -1.44 29.38 35.72
C VAL A 442 -2.02 29.20 34.31
N PRO A 443 -1.18 28.89 33.30
CA PRO A 443 -1.67 28.59 31.95
C PRO A 443 -2.56 27.35 31.96
N VAL A 444 -3.69 27.43 31.28
CA VAL A 444 -4.62 26.31 31.07
C VAL A 444 -4.74 26.04 29.59
N GLY A 445 -4.90 24.77 29.25
CA GLY A 445 -4.78 24.34 27.88
C GLY A 445 -5.61 23.11 27.57
N TRP A 446 -5.26 22.53 26.44
CA TRP A 446 -5.81 21.27 25.96
C TRP A 446 -4.68 20.34 25.59
N ARG A 447 -4.94 19.04 25.67
CA ARG A 447 -4.05 18.02 25.13
C ARG A 447 -4.83 17.13 24.20
N ILE A 448 -4.16 16.78 23.10
CA ILE A 448 -4.64 15.75 22.19
C ILE A 448 -3.56 14.68 22.09
N GLU A 449 -3.98 13.43 22.27
CA GLU A 449 -3.16 12.24 22.07
C GLU A 449 -3.80 11.34 21.03
N ILE A 450 -2.97 10.73 20.19
CA ILE A 450 -3.38 9.73 19.22
C ILE A 450 -2.40 8.57 19.22
N GLU A 451 -2.87 7.43 19.71
CA GLU A 451 -2.14 6.17 19.74
C GLU A 451 -2.63 5.28 18.59
N PRO A 452 -1.80 5.00 17.55
CA PRO A 452 -2.23 4.26 16.38
C PRO A 452 -2.82 2.90 16.73
N GLY A 453 -4.07 2.67 16.31
CA GLY A 453 -4.79 1.42 16.55
C GLY A 453 -5.14 1.17 18.02
N VAL A 454 -5.07 2.19 18.89
CA VAL A 454 -5.41 2.07 20.31
C VAL A 454 -6.46 3.10 20.70
N ALA A 455 -6.10 4.39 20.75
CA ALA A 455 -7.01 5.41 21.26
C ALA A 455 -6.71 6.83 20.75
N TYR A 456 -7.77 7.62 20.63
CA TYR A 456 -7.71 9.08 20.52
C TYR A 456 -8.18 9.68 21.84
N ARG A 457 -7.42 10.63 22.41
CA ARG A 457 -7.78 11.30 23.67
C ARG A 457 -7.76 12.79 23.48
N TYR A 458 -8.77 13.45 24.03
CA TYR A 458 -8.89 14.89 24.06
C TYR A 458 -9.28 15.31 25.48
N GLY A 459 -8.66 16.37 25.99
CA GLY A 459 -8.99 16.86 27.32
C GLY A 459 -8.40 18.23 27.62
N THR A 460 -8.86 18.83 28.71
CA THR A 460 -8.22 20.03 29.27
C THR A 460 -7.06 19.64 30.15
N THR A 461 -6.09 20.55 30.29
CA THR A 461 -4.94 20.35 31.16
C THR A 461 -4.79 21.45 32.19
N TYR A 462 -4.38 21.01 33.39
CA TYR A 462 -3.98 21.85 34.52
C TYR A 462 -2.66 21.33 35.09
N GLU A 463 -1.67 22.21 35.26
CA GLU A 463 -0.31 21.87 35.73
C GLU A 463 0.37 20.72 34.96
N GLY A 464 0.03 20.55 33.67
CA GLY A 464 0.59 19.53 32.79
C GLY A 464 -0.11 18.17 32.85
N GLU A 465 -1.11 18.00 33.70
CA GLU A 465 -1.94 16.80 33.79
C GLU A 465 -3.34 17.06 33.21
N TYR A 466 -4.04 15.99 32.82
CA TYR A 466 -5.46 16.10 32.47
C TYR A 466 -6.30 16.39 33.73
N ASP A 467 -7.13 17.44 33.68
CA ASP A 467 -8.16 17.70 34.70
C ASP A 467 -9.58 17.34 34.20
N TRP A 468 -9.74 17.17 32.89
CA TRP A 468 -10.92 16.59 32.24
C TRP A 468 -10.49 15.90 30.94
N MET A 469 -11.02 14.72 30.61
CA MET A 469 -10.62 13.94 29.43
C MET A 469 -11.72 13.01 28.92
N VAL A 470 -11.90 12.96 27.60
CA VAL A 470 -12.62 11.91 26.88
C VAL A 470 -11.64 11.05 26.09
N ALA A 471 -11.92 9.75 25.99
CA ALA A 471 -11.11 8.78 25.26
C ALA A 471 -11.98 7.98 24.30
N PHE A 472 -11.49 7.81 23.07
CA PHE A 472 -12.17 7.13 21.97
C PHE A 472 -11.35 5.93 21.51
N ASP A 473 -11.99 4.80 21.29
CA ASP A 473 -11.35 3.54 20.89
C ASP A 473 -11.10 3.55 19.38
N LEU A 474 -9.82 3.49 18.96
CA LEU A 474 -9.44 3.50 17.54
C LEU A 474 -9.33 2.11 16.92
N THR A 475 -9.59 1.04 17.67
CA THR A 475 -9.47 -0.34 17.18
C THR A 475 -10.59 -0.72 16.21
N GLU A 476 -11.78 -0.17 16.41
CA GLU A 476 -12.98 -0.46 15.61
C GLU A 476 -13.77 0.82 15.32
N PRO A 477 -13.89 1.25 14.05
CA PRO A 477 -14.75 2.36 13.67
C PRO A 477 -16.22 2.09 13.98
N TYR A 478 -16.95 3.13 14.38
CA TYR A 478 -18.39 3.07 14.55
C TYR A 478 -19.10 2.79 13.21
N ASP A 479 -19.93 1.77 13.18
CA ASP A 479 -20.62 1.26 11.98
C ASP A 479 -22.08 1.77 11.84
N GLY A 480 -22.57 2.49 12.85
CA GLY A 480 -23.89 3.10 12.86
C GLY A 480 -23.98 4.38 12.03
N SER A 481 -25.19 4.96 11.98
CA SER A 481 -25.41 6.24 11.31
C SER A 481 -24.73 7.37 12.08
N ILE A 482 -23.77 8.03 11.46
CA ILE A 482 -23.08 9.20 12.02
C ILE A 482 -23.91 10.45 11.71
N PRO A 483 -24.26 11.29 12.70
CA PRO A 483 -24.96 12.55 12.46
C PRO A 483 -24.05 13.57 11.76
N ASP A 484 -24.66 14.47 10.98
CA ASP A 484 -23.94 15.63 10.47
C ASP A 484 -23.58 16.60 11.61
N ALA A 485 -22.36 17.16 11.58
CA ALA A 485 -22.02 18.25 12.49
C ALA A 485 -22.89 19.48 12.17
N TRP A 486 -23.35 20.18 13.20
CA TRP A 486 -24.16 21.37 12.98
C TRP A 486 -23.35 22.42 12.23
N GLY A 487 -23.97 23.07 11.23
CA GLY A 487 -23.30 24.07 10.41
C GLY A 487 -22.28 23.52 9.40
N HIS A 488 -22.19 22.20 9.15
CA HIS A 488 -21.19 21.62 8.24
C HIS A 488 -21.18 22.15 6.80
N THR A 489 -22.30 22.70 6.32
CA THR A 489 -22.43 23.32 5.00
C THR A 489 -22.12 24.82 4.99
N SER A 490 -21.98 25.43 6.17
CA SER A 490 -21.75 26.86 6.32
C SER A 490 -20.28 27.13 6.64
N PRO A 491 -19.54 27.82 5.75
CA PRO A 491 -18.14 28.13 6.01
C PRO A 491 -18.03 28.98 7.30
N PRO A 492 -17.02 28.71 8.14
CA PRO A 492 -16.85 29.42 9.42
C PRO A 492 -16.56 30.92 9.22
N SER A 493 -17.09 31.77 10.11
CA SER A 493 -16.99 33.23 9.98
C SER A 493 -15.58 33.77 10.23
N ARG A 494 -14.76 32.98 10.93
CA ARG A 494 -13.35 33.24 11.17
C ARG A 494 -12.52 32.06 10.70
N ILE A 495 -11.78 32.26 9.61
CA ILE A 495 -10.52 31.55 9.37
C ILE A 495 -9.44 32.62 9.30
N PRO A 496 -8.79 32.99 10.42
CA PRO A 496 -7.51 33.67 10.35
C PRO A 496 -6.43 32.59 10.22
N GLY A 497 -5.60 32.68 9.18
CA GLY A 497 -4.25 32.14 9.24
C GLY A 497 -3.43 32.80 10.37
N PRO A 498 -2.17 32.40 10.57
CA PRO A 498 -1.37 32.92 11.68
C PRO A 498 -1.26 34.46 11.61
N PRO A 499 -1.05 35.14 12.77
CA PRO A 499 -0.93 36.61 12.83
C PRO A 499 0.17 37.19 11.94
#